data_AF-A0A7X6NVP5-F1
#
_entry.id   AF-A0A7X6NVP5-F1
#
_cell.length_a   1.000
_cell.length_b   1.000
_cell.length_c   1.000
_cell.angle_alpha   90.00
_cell.angle_beta   90.00
_cell.angle_gamma   90.00
#
_symmetry.space_group_name_H-M   'P 1'
#
loop_
_entity.id
_entity.type
_entity.pdbx_description
1 polymer ?
#
loop_
_entity_poly.entity_id
_entity_poly.type
_entity_poly.pdbx_seq_one_letter_code
_entity_poly.pdbx_strand_id
1 'polypeptide(L)'
;MTNLSAPGRGFIAQPRDCDPNVPCTPFGGAIEAIAAEKPDLVITFGGVADGDVSISAPSADYFTALRAALPDAKLVTLSTITTDPQVPYWVTLHGRSLREATESVGGVYIDLGQLGVGDGATLSPETQAAIAQSVADQLA
;
A
#
# COMPACT_ATOMS: atom_id res chain seq x y z
N MET A 1 -7.64 8.07 -13.56
CA MET A 1 -6.96 6.98 -12.82
C MET A 1 -5.48 7.18 -13.00
N THR A 2 -4.75 7.29 -11.89
CA THR A 2 -3.31 7.59 -11.91
C THR A 2 -2.60 6.54 -11.07
N ASN A 3 -1.57 5.91 -11.63
CA ASN A 3 -0.76 4.93 -10.92
C ASN A 3 0.57 5.55 -10.52
N LEU A 4 0.75 5.78 -9.21
CA LEU A 4 1.98 6.34 -8.66
C LEU A 4 2.88 5.27 -8.03
N SER A 5 2.66 3.98 -8.32
CA SER A 5 3.47 2.88 -7.78
C SER A 5 4.89 2.90 -8.35
N ALA A 6 5.87 2.50 -7.54
CA ALA A 6 7.26 2.36 -7.96
C ALA A 6 7.85 1.05 -7.37
N PRO A 7 8.59 0.25 -8.14
CA PRO A 7 9.20 -0.98 -7.65
C PRO A 7 10.05 -0.77 -6.39
N GLY A 8 9.73 -1.50 -5.32
CA GLY A 8 10.47 -1.43 -4.05
C GLY A 8 10.12 -0.22 -3.18
N ARG A 9 9.11 0.60 -3.53
CA ARG A 9 8.64 1.65 -2.62
C ARG A 9 8.02 1.00 -1.37
N GLY A 10 8.44 1.48 -0.20
CA GLY A 10 7.82 1.16 1.08
C GLY A 10 7.45 2.42 1.86
N PHE A 11 7.09 2.22 3.13
CA PHE A 11 6.88 3.32 4.08
C PHE A 11 8.20 3.95 4.51
N ILE A 12 9.25 3.14 4.53
CA ILE A 12 10.64 3.51 4.84
C ILE A 12 11.51 3.27 3.61
N ALA A 13 11.28 2.15 2.91
CA ALA A 13 12.10 1.74 1.79
C ALA A 13 12.03 2.71 0.61
N GLN A 14 13.21 3.06 0.09
CA GLN A 14 13.35 3.82 -1.14
C GLN A 14 13.00 2.94 -2.34
N PRO A 15 12.26 3.47 -3.33
CA PRO A 15 12.05 2.76 -4.58
C PRO A 15 13.37 2.47 -5.28
N ARG A 16 13.46 1.31 -5.93
CA ARG A 16 14.64 0.87 -6.69
C ARG A 16 14.68 1.48 -8.09
N ASP A 17 13.50 1.74 -8.65
CA ASP A 17 13.31 2.31 -9.97
C ASP A 17 12.05 3.15 -9.99
N CYS A 18 12.04 4.21 -10.80
CA CYS A 18 11.00 5.22 -10.83
C CYS A 18 10.80 5.69 -12.26
N ASP A 19 9.56 5.66 -12.75
CA ASP A 19 9.19 6.42 -13.95
C ASP A 19 9.50 7.91 -13.71
N PRO A 20 10.02 8.66 -14.69
CA PRO A 20 10.26 10.10 -14.56
C PRO A 20 9.07 10.91 -14.02
N ASN A 21 7.84 10.42 -14.18
CA ASN A 21 6.61 11.07 -13.75
C ASN A 21 6.10 10.58 -12.39
N VAL A 22 6.83 9.70 -11.71
CA VAL A 22 6.46 9.13 -10.42
C VAL A 22 7.49 9.55 -9.35
N PRO A 23 7.07 10.11 -8.20
CA PRO A 23 8.00 10.54 -7.16
C PRO A 23 8.96 9.43 -6.72
N CYS A 24 10.27 9.69 -6.79
CA CYS A 24 11.27 8.69 -6.41
C CYS A 24 11.61 8.78 -4.92
N THR A 25 10.60 8.52 -4.09
CA THR A 25 10.64 8.62 -2.63
C THR A 25 9.89 7.44 -2.00
N PRO A 26 10.02 7.21 -0.67
CA PRO A 26 9.09 6.36 0.08
C PRO A 26 7.66 6.93 -0.01
N PHE A 27 6.66 6.18 0.46
CA PHE A 27 5.26 6.58 0.37
C PHE A 27 4.98 8.00 0.89
N GLY A 28 5.60 8.40 2.00
CA GLY A 28 5.45 9.75 2.56
C GLY A 28 5.82 10.89 1.60
N GLY A 29 6.82 10.70 0.73
CA GLY A 29 7.23 11.72 -0.23
C GLY A 29 6.34 11.82 -1.48
N ALA A 30 5.41 10.89 -1.67
CA ALA A 30 4.49 10.90 -2.80
C ALA A 30 3.18 11.66 -2.51
N ILE A 31 2.96 12.11 -1.27
CA ILE A 31 1.68 12.70 -0.84
C ILE A 31 1.30 13.93 -1.66
N GLU A 32 2.25 14.83 -1.95
CA GLU A 32 1.98 16.03 -2.74
C GLU A 32 1.51 15.68 -4.16
N ALA A 33 2.17 14.71 -4.80
CA ALA A 33 1.78 14.22 -6.12
C ALA A 33 0.40 13.54 -6.09
N ILE A 34 0.10 12.74 -5.07
CA ILE A 34 -1.23 12.14 -4.89
C ILE A 34 -2.30 13.23 -4.73
N ALA A 35 -2.03 14.25 -3.92
CA ALA A 35 -2.98 15.33 -3.66
C ALA A 35 -3.24 16.20 -4.91
N ALA A 36 -2.23 16.41 -5.75
CA ALA A 36 -2.35 17.15 -7.01
C ALA A 36 -3.36 16.52 -7.98
N GLU A 37 -3.53 15.20 -7.93
CA GLU A 37 -4.51 14.46 -8.74
C GLU A 37 -5.96 14.65 -8.27
N LYS A 38 -6.17 15.20 -7.06
CA LYS A 38 -7.50 15.40 -6.43
C LYS A 38 -8.38 14.13 -6.48
N PRO A 39 -7.88 12.97 -6.03
CA PRO A 39 -8.65 11.73 -6.13
C PRO A 39 -9.79 11.67 -5.12
N ASP A 40 -10.92 11.08 -5.51
CA ASP A 40 -11.99 10.69 -4.57
C ASP A 40 -11.64 9.39 -3.80
N LEU A 41 -10.69 8.61 -4.31
CA LEU A 41 -10.27 7.32 -3.75
C LEU A 41 -8.75 7.14 -3.90
N VAL A 42 -8.08 6.82 -2.80
CA VAL A 42 -6.67 6.42 -2.78
C VAL A 42 -6.55 5.00 -2.27
N ILE A 43 -5.95 4.11 -3.06
CA ILE A 43 -5.64 2.73 -2.66
C ILE A 43 -4.13 2.63 -2.43
N THR A 44 -3.73 2.31 -1.21
CA THR A 44 -2.34 2.05 -0.84
C THR A 44 -2.11 0.54 -0.72
N PHE A 45 -1.14 0.01 -1.47
CA PHE A 45 -0.76 -1.39 -1.43
C PHE A 45 0.77 -1.51 -1.30
N GLY A 46 1.24 -2.07 -0.19
CA GLY A 46 2.67 -2.12 0.10
C GLY A 46 3.02 -2.79 1.44
N GLY A 47 4.24 -2.55 1.89
CA GLY A 47 4.79 -3.08 3.14
C GLY A 47 5.76 -4.25 2.97
N VAL A 48 5.79 -4.94 1.82
CA VAL A 48 6.79 -6.01 1.58
C VAL A 48 8.19 -5.45 1.45
N ALA A 49 8.34 -4.33 0.74
CA ALA A 49 9.63 -3.74 0.44
C ALA A 49 10.38 -3.22 1.69
N ASP A 50 9.66 -2.97 2.78
CA ASP A 50 10.24 -2.52 4.04
C ASP A 50 11.00 -3.65 4.78
N GLY A 51 10.66 -4.93 4.51
CA GLY A 51 11.31 -6.08 5.14
C GLY A 51 10.98 -6.25 6.62
N ASP A 52 11.89 -6.89 7.37
CA ASP A 52 11.69 -7.19 8.81
C ASP A 52 12.03 -5.98 9.71
N VAL A 53 11.25 -4.91 9.59
CA VAL A 53 11.37 -3.70 10.40
C VAL A 53 9.99 -3.16 10.75
N SER A 54 9.83 -2.50 11.89
CA SER A 54 8.54 -1.90 12.24
C SER A 54 8.19 -0.74 11.31
N ILE A 55 7.03 -0.82 10.66
CA ILE A 55 6.44 0.27 9.86
C ILE A 55 5.32 1.03 10.58
N SER A 56 5.05 0.73 11.86
CA SER A 56 3.93 1.33 12.61
C SER A 56 3.96 2.86 12.59
N ALA A 57 5.03 3.48 13.09
CA ALA A 57 5.18 4.95 13.06
C ALA A 57 5.14 5.55 11.63
N PRO A 58 5.97 5.11 10.66
CA PRO A 58 5.96 5.73 9.33
C PRO A 58 4.65 5.50 8.55
N SER A 59 3.94 4.40 8.79
CA SER A 59 2.59 4.21 8.23
C SER A 59 1.57 5.16 8.86
N ALA A 60 1.61 5.37 10.17
CA ALA A 60 0.74 6.33 10.86
C ALA A 60 0.99 7.76 10.37
N ASP A 61 2.26 8.16 10.23
CA ASP A 61 2.64 9.47 9.70
C ASP A 61 2.14 9.66 8.26
N TYR A 62 2.32 8.63 7.41
CA TYR A 62 1.83 8.64 6.03
C TYR A 62 0.32 8.83 5.94
N PHE A 63 -0.47 8.02 6.66
CA PHE A 63 -1.93 8.11 6.58
C PHE A 63 -2.47 9.40 7.22
N THR A 64 -1.84 9.89 8.28
CA THR A 64 -2.17 11.19 8.89
C THR A 64 -1.95 12.33 7.91
N ALA A 65 -0.78 12.37 7.27
CA ALA A 65 -0.45 13.40 6.29
C ALA A 65 -1.34 13.28 5.03
N LEU A 66 -1.64 12.05 4.59
CA LEU A 66 -2.51 11.82 3.44
C LEU A 66 -3.94 12.28 3.71
N ARG A 67 -4.50 11.99 4.90
CA ARG A 67 -5.83 12.50 5.31
C ARG A 67 -5.84 14.03 5.40
N ALA A 68 -4.77 14.64 5.91
CA ALA A 68 -4.67 16.10 5.96
C ALA A 68 -4.64 16.74 4.56
N ALA A 69 -3.96 16.11 3.60
CA ALA A 69 -3.89 16.58 2.21
C ALA A 69 -5.19 16.32 1.42
N LEU A 70 -5.92 15.25 1.78
CA LEU A 70 -7.14 14.79 1.12
C LEU A 70 -8.25 14.52 2.14
N PRO A 71 -8.83 15.56 2.74
CA PRO A 71 -9.79 15.41 3.83
C PRO A 71 -11.03 14.59 3.42
N ASP A 72 -11.46 14.70 2.16
CA ASP A 72 -12.70 14.08 1.67
C ASP A 72 -12.49 12.76 0.91
N ALA A 73 -11.24 12.40 0.57
CA ALA A 73 -10.97 11.19 -0.20
C ALA A 73 -11.22 9.92 0.63
N LYS A 74 -11.73 8.87 0.00
CA LYS A 74 -11.77 7.53 0.59
C LYS A 74 -10.35 6.97 0.59
N LEU A 75 -9.80 6.71 1.78
CA LEU A 75 -8.48 6.10 1.93
C LEU A 75 -8.68 4.61 2.14
N VAL A 76 -8.09 3.79 1.28
CA VAL A 76 -8.15 2.34 1.33
C VAL A 76 -6.73 1.79 1.39
N THR A 77 -6.51 0.85 2.29
CA THR A 77 -5.24 0.15 2.40
C THR A 77 -5.46 -1.33 2.28
N LEU A 78 -4.65 -1.98 1.45
CA LEU A 78 -4.71 -3.42 1.25
C LEU A 78 -3.72 -4.11 2.20
N SER A 79 -4.06 -5.31 2.67
CA SER A 79 -3.12 -6.17 3.39
C SER A 79 -1.84 -6.41 2.59
N THR A 80 -0.71 -6.46 3.28
CA THR A 80 0.58 -6.79 2.66
C THR A 80 0.58 -8.22 2.12
N ILE A 81 0.89 -8.41 0.83
CA ILE A 81 0.95 -9.73 0.17
C ILE A 81 2.39 -9.95 -0.30
N THR A 82 2.99 -11.06 0.13
CA THR A 82 4.35 -11.46 -0.31
C THR A 82 4.28 -12.39 -1.51
N THR A 83 5.36 -12.45 -2.28
CA THR A 83 5.56 -13.46 -3.33
C THR A 83 6.11 -14.78 -2.79
N ASP A 84 6.48 -14.83 -1.52
CA ASP A 84 7.11 -16.00 -0.90
C ASP A 84 6.09 -17.11 -0.54
N PRO A 85 6.43 -18.39 -0.74
CA PRO A 85 5.57 -19.51 -0.35
C PRO A 85 5.39 -19.63 1.17
N GLN A 86 6.36 -19.16 1.94
CA GLN A 86 6.26 -19.09 3.40
C GLN A 86 6.14 -17.63 3.79
N VAL A 87 4.98 -17.26 4.32
CA VAL A 87 4.67 -15.88 4.72
C VAL A 87 5.52 -15.51 5.93
N PRO A 88 6.43 -14.54 5.83
CA PRO A 88 7.22 -14.11 6.97
C PRO A 88 6.34 -13.49 8.07
N TYR A 89 6.71 -13.70 9.33
CA TYR A 89 5.91 -13.22 10.46
C TYR A 89 5.67 -11.70 10.43
N TRP A 90 6.65 -10.93 9.95
CA TRP A 90 6.59 -9.48 9.86
C TRP A 90 5.52 -9.00 8.86
N VAL A 91 5.13 -9.80 7.87
CA VAL A 91 4.00 -9.47 6.97
C VAL A 91 2.70 -9.32 7.76
N THR A 92 2.49 -10.18 8.76
CA THR A 92 1.31 -10.09 9.65
C THR A 92 1.40 -8.85 10.54
N LEU A 93 2.60 -8.50 11.02
CA LEU A 93 2.81 -7.28 11.83
C LEU A 93 2.60 -6.01 11.01
N HIS A 94 3.00 -6.01 9.74
CA HIS A 94 2.76 -4.92 8.80
C HIS A 94 1.27 -4.77 8.55
N GLY A 95 0.55 -5.86 8.27
CA GLY A 95 -0.91 -5.83 8.11
C GLY A 95 -1.64 -5.22 9.33
N ARG A 96 -1.20 -5.54 10.55
CA ARG A 96 -1.75 -4.92 11.77
C ARG A 96 -1.46 -3.42 11.86
N SER A 97 -0.21 -3.04 11.58
CA SER A 97 0.22 -1.63 11.59
C SER A 97 -0.56 -0.81 10.57
N LEU A 98 -0.74 -1.35 9.36
CA LEU A 98 -1.47 -0.72 8.27
C LEU A 98 -2.96 -0.58 8.59
N ARG A 99 -3.56 -1.61 9.19
CA ARG A 99 -4.95 -1.56 9.65
C ARG A 99 -5.13 -0.43 10.66
N GLU A 100 -4.32 -0.43 11.72
CA GLU A 100 -4.39 0.60 12.77
C GLU A 100 -4.18 2.01 12.20
N ALA A 101 -3.12 2.22 11.41
CA ALA A 101 -2.81 3.53 10.84
C ALA A 101 -3.93 4.03 9.92
N THR A 102 -4.48 3.16 9.08
CA THR A 102 -5.55 3.52 8.14
C THR A 102 -6.87 3.82 8.86
N GLU A 103 -7.28 2.96 9.78
CA GLU A 103 -8.53 3.11 10.53
C GLU A 103 -8.49 4.33 11.48
N SER A 104 -7.31 4.66 12.03
CA SER A 104 -7.14 5.84 12.91
C SER A 104 -7.46 7.18 12.23
N VAL A 105 -7.37 7.25 10.89
CA VAL A 105 -7.70 8.43 10.09
C VAL A 105 -9.02 8.30 9.32
N GLY A 106 -9.87 7.35 9.74
CA GLY A 106 -11.16 7.07 9.12
C GLY A 106 -11.07 6.43 7.73
N GLY A 107 -9.95 5.78 7.41
CA GLY A 107 -9.81 4.96 6.20
C GLY A 107 -10.38 3.55 6.37
N VAL A 108 -10.30 2.76 5.32
CA VAL A 108 -10.73 1.35 5.28
C VAL A 108 -9.54 0.43 5.02
N TYR A 109 -9.37 -0.58 5.86
CA TYR A 109 -8.41 -1.65 5.63
C TYR A 109 -9.12 -2.86 5.00
N ILE A 110 -8.61 -3.32 3.86
CA ILE A 110 -9.09 -4.53 3.18
C ILE A 110 -8.09 -5.66 3.42
N ASP A 111 -8.53 -6.68 4.13
CA ASP A 111 -7.75 -7.90 4.36
C ASP A 111 -7.98 -8.89 3.22
N LEU A 112 -6.96 -9.04 2.37
CA LEU A 112 -6.97 -9.99 1.26
C LEU A 112 -6.37 -11.35 1.68
N GLY A 113 -5.81 -11.45 2.89
CA GLY A 113 -4.98 -12.60 3.26
C GLY A 113 -3.78 -12.76 2.33
N GLN A 114 -3.51 -13.99 1.91
CA GLN A 114 -2.49 -14.32 0.90
C GLN A 114 -3.19 -15.06 -0.25
N LEU A 115 -3.79 -14.29 -1.17
CA LEU A 115 -4.59 -14.83 -2.29
C LEU A 115 -3.80 -15.69 -3.28
N GLY A 116 -2.48 -15.68 -3.18
CA GLY A 116 -1.59 -16.43 -4.05
C GLY A 116 -0.16 -15.97 -3.84
N VAL A 117 0.76 -16.71 -4.45
CA VAL A 117 2.19 -16.38 -4.46
C VAL A 117 2.65 -16.06 -5.87
N GLY A 118 3.83 -15.48 -5.94
CA GLY A 118 4.49 -15.12 -7.18
C GLY A 118 5.53 -16.14 -7.63
N ASP A 119 6.42 -15.68 -8.51
CA ASP A 119 7.67 -16.35 -8.84
C ASP A 119 8.81 -16.04 -7.84
N GLY A 120 8.46 -15.45 -6.69
CA GLY A 120 9.42 -14.93 -5.70
C GLY A 120 9.90 -13.50 -5.98
N ALA A 121 9.56 -12.91 -7.13
CA ALA A 121 9.88 -11.53 -7.46
C ALA A 121 8.64 -10.68 -7.77
N THR A 122 7.63 -11.28 -8.40
CA THR A 122 6.40 -10.63 -8.85
C THR A 122 5.19 -11.50 -8.58
N LEU A 123 4.06 -10.89 -8.21
CA LEU A 123 2.78 -11.62 -8.08
C LEU A 123 2.34 -12.12 -9.46
N SER A 124 1.80 -13.34 -9.52
CA SER A 124 1.29 -13.90 -10.77
C SER A 124 0.12 -13.06 -11.33
N PRO A 125 -0.12 -13.05 -12.66
CA PRO A 125 -1.27 -12.36 -13.25
C PRO A 125 -2.62 -12.79 -12.64
N GLU A 126 -2.77 -14.09 -12.33
CA GLU A 126 -3.95 -14.63 -11.68
C GLU A 126 -4.14 -14.06 -10.27
N THR A 127 -3.03 -13.94 -9.51
CA THR A 127 -3.04 -13.34 -8.17
C THR A 127 -3.41 -11.86 -8.24
N GLN A 128 -2.85 -11.11 -9.20
CA GLN A 128 -3.20 -9.71 -9.42
C GLN A 128 -4.68 -9.52 -9.79
N ALA A 129 -5.22 -10.40 -10.65
CA ALA A 129 -6.63 -10.39 -11.02
C ALA A 129 -7.54 -10.70 -9.82
N ALA A 130 -7.16 -11.68 -8.97
CA ALA A 130 -7.90 -12.00 -7.76
C ALA A 130 -7.90 -10.85 -6.74
N ILE A 131 -6.78 -10.15 -6.58
CA ILE A 131 -6.69 -8.93 -5.76
C ILE A 131 -7.64 -7.86 -6.30
N ALA A 132 -7.59 -7.58 -7.60
CA ALA A 132 -8.43 -6.55 -8.22
C ALA A 132 -9.92 -6.86 -8.05
N GLN A 133 -10.33 -8.12 -8.26
CA GLN A 133 -11.72 -8.54 -8.07
C GLN A 133 -12.15 -8.39 -6.60
N SER A 134 -11.33 -8.84 -5.65
CA SER A 134 -11.65 -8.74 -4.22
C SER A 134 -11.77 -7.29 -3.73
N VAL A 135 -10.97 -6.38 -4.29
CA VAL A 135 -11.07 -4.94 -4.01
C VAL A 135 -12.36 -4.37 -4.61
N ALA A 136 -12.70 -4.73 -5.85
CA ALA A 136 -13.94 -4.28 -6.49
C ALA A 136 -15.18 -4.72 -5.70
N ASP A 137 -15.23 -5.99 -5.27
CA ASP A 137 -16.36 -6.55 -4.53
C ASP A 137 -16.56 -5.87 -3.15
N GLN A 138 -15.48 -5.41 -2.52
CA GLN A 138 -15.53 -4.76 -1.21
C GLN A 138 -15.76 -3.25 -1.27
N LEU A 139 -15.63 -2.64 -2.45
CA LEU A 139 -15.84 -1.20 -2.65
C LEU A 139 -17.14 -0.86 -3.40
N ALA A 140 -17.82 -1.86 -3.97
CA ALA A 140 -19.15 -1.74 -4.60
C ALA A 140 -20.26 -1.50 -3.56
#